data_AF-A0A0V1PNP1-F1
#
_entry.id   AF-A0A0V1PNP1-F1
#
_cell.length_a   1.000
_cell.length_b   1.000
_cell.length_c   1.000
_cell.angle_alpha   90.00
_cell.angle_beta   90.00
_cell.angle_gamma   90.00
#
_symmetry.space_group_name_H-M   'P 1'
#
loop_
_entity.id
_entity.type
_entity.pdbx_description
1 polymer ?
#
loop_
_entity_poly.entity_id
_entity_poly.type
_entity_poly.pdbx_seq_one_letter_code
_entity_poly.pdbx_strand_id
1 'polypeptide(L)'
;MVGNLGTLLQSARARLYNEEGNSMIVNCLFDSGSQRSFVKKSVAEALSLKGPFETVNIESFGNISSKCLRVRRVKFWLTSVRDKSHKKQMVEALCLKKITDRLNVHLDIKRYSHFTSLQLAEDFTDLSSIFDVLIGLDY
;
A
#
# COMPACT_ATOMS: atom_id res chain seq x y z
N MET A 1 17.61 -23.91 -13.64
CA MET A 1 18.02 -23.53 -12.28
C MET A 1 16.92 -22.67 -11.68
N VAL A 2 16.23 -23.20 -10.68
CA VAL A 2 15.10 -22.54 -10.01
C VAL A 2 15.68 -21.50 -9.07
N GLY A 3 15.53 -20.23 -9.42
CA GLY A 3 15.88 -19.12 -8.54
C GLY A 3 14.95 -19.13 -7.33
N ASN A 4 15.54 -19.18 -6.15
CA ASN A 4 14.86 -19.10 -4.87
C ASN A 4 14.10 -17.76 -4.80
N LEU A 5 12.79 -17.77 -5.05
CA LEU A 5 11.91 -16.63 -4.85
C LEU A 5 11.66 -16.52 -3.35
N GLY A 6 12.62 -15.95 -2.61
CA GLY A 6 12.33 -15.37 -1.31
C GLY A 6 11.10 -14.47 -1.47
N THR A 7 10.10 -14.65 -0.61
CA THR A 7 8.77 -14.04 -0.75
C THR A 7 8.90 -12.52 -0.86
N LEU A 8 8.93 -12.00 -2.10
CA LEU A 8 8.80 -10.58 -2.41
C LEU A 8 7.49 -10.09 -1.78
N LEU A 9 7.42 -8.83 -1.34
CA LEU A 9 6.14 -8.26 -0.92
C LEU A 9 5.11 -8.53 -2.02
N GLN A 10 3.98 -9.13 -1.66
CA GLN A 10 2.90 -9.39 -2.60
C GLN A 10 2.42 -8.03 -3.12
N SER A 11 2.86 -7.68 -4.32
CA SER A 11 2.69 -6.35 -4.87
C SER A 11 2.36 -6.40 -6.34
N ALA A 12 1.67 -5.37 -6.82
CA ALA A 12 1.31 -5.24 -8.22
C ALA A 12 1.36 -3.79 -8.66
N ARG A 13 1.68 -3.58 -9.93
CA ARG A 13 1.43 -2.31 -10.58
C ARG A 13 0.00 -2.34 -11.13
N ALA A 14 -0.76 -1.29 -10.87
CA ALA A 14 -2.15 -1.19 -11.32
C ALA A 14 -2.43 0.19 -11.91
N ARG A 15 -3.49 0.31 -12.71
CA ARG A 15 -4.03 1.59 -13.12
C ARG A 15 -5.25 1.89 -12.25
N LEU A 16 -5.19 3.02 -11.53
CA LEU A 16 -6.27 3.52 -10.69
C LEU A 16 -7.09 4.54 -11.47
N TYR A 17 -8.41 4.42 -11.41
CA TYR A 17 -9.37 5.32 -12.06
C TYR A 17 -10.30 5.99 -11.04
N ASN A 18 -10.59 7.27 -11.25
CA ASN A 18 -11.71 7.94 -10.59
C ASN A 18 -13.04 7.69 -11.34
N GLU A 19 -14.15 8.23 -10.82
CA GLU A 19 -15.49 8.10 -11.41
C GLU A 19 -15.62 8.75 -12.79
N GLU A 20 -14.82 9.78 -13.06
CA GLU A 20 -14.79 10.53 -14.31
C GLU A 20 -13.91 9.85 -15.38
N GLY A 21 -13.24 8.75 -15.03
CA GLY A 21 -12.34 8.01 -15.92
C GLY A 21 -10.90 8.51 -15.97
N ASN A 22 -10.55 9.58 -15.23
CA ASN A 22 -9.17 10.01 -15.05
C ASN A 22 -8.37 8.91 -14.35
N SER A 23 -7.11 8.72 -14.76
CA SER A 23 -6.32 7.60 -14.24
C SER A 23 -4.83 7.86 -14.07
N MET A 24 -4.22 7.10 -13.18
CA MET A 24 -2.76 7.07 -13.00
C MET A 24 -2.28 5.66 -12.68
N ILE A 25 -0.98 5.43 -12.86
CA ILE A 25 -0.35 4.16 -12.46
C ILE A 25 0.07 4.24 -11.01
N VAL A 26 -0.26 3.20 -10.24
CA VAL A 26 0.02 3.09 -8.81
C VAL A 26 0.72 1.76 -8.51
N ASN A 27 1.50 1.74 -7.45
CA ASN A 27 2.02 0.50 -6.87
C ASN A 27 1.12 0.05 -5.72
N CYS A 28 0.58 -1.15 -5.81
CA CYS A 28 -0.27 -1.77 -4.81
C CYS A 28 0.54 -2.76 -3.96
N LEU A 29 0.32 -2.76 -2.66
CA LEU A 29 0.73 -3.79 -1.71
C LEU A 29 -0.51 -4.58 -1.29
N PHE A 30 -0.45 -5.90 -1.33
CA PHE A 30 -1.47 -6.78 -0.76
C PHE A 30 -1.06 -7.15 0.65
N ASP A 31 -1.90 -6.80 1.63
CA ASP A 31 -1.62 -7.03 3.04
C ASP A 31 -2.83 -7.69 3.70
N SER A 32 -2.79 -9.02 3.81
CA SER A 32 -3.81 -9.79 4.51
C SER A 32 -3.84 -9.53 6.02
N GLY A 33 -2.83 -8.86 6.57
CA GLY A 33 -2.83 -8.39 7.96
C GLY A 33 -3.66 -7.11 8.16
N SER A 34 -4.04 -6.44 7.08
CA SER A 34 -4.83 -5.22 7.13
C SER A 34 -6.33 -5.49 6.95
N GLN A 35 -7.15 -4.97 7.86
CA GLN A 35 -8.62 -5.09 7.79
C GLN A 35 -9.26 -4.17 6.74
N ARG A 36 -8.56 -3.13 6.30
CA ARG A 36 -9.07 -2.11 5.38
C ARG A 36 -8.03 -1.79 4.32
N SER A 37 -8.51 -1.37 3.17
CA SER A 37 -7.66 -0.83 2.12
C SER A 37 -7.33 0.64 2.39
N PHE A 38 -6.13 1.05 1.98
CA PHE A 38 -5.62 2.41 2.15
C PHE A 38 -5.08 2.96 0.84
N VAL A 39 -5.22 4.26 0.64
CA VAL A 39 -4.63 4.97 -0.49
C VAL A 39 -3.86 6.20 0.00
N LYS A 40 -2.70 6.46 -0.61
CA LYS A 40 -1.94 7.68 -0.33
C LYS A 40 -2.80 8.91 -0.63
N LYS A 41 -2.74 9.87 0.27
CA LYS A 41 -3.46 11.14 0.15
C LYS A 41 -3.10 11.90 -1.11
N SER A 42 -1.82 11.89 -1.50
CA SER A 42 -1.36 12.52 -2.74
C SER A 42 -2.00 11.91 -3.98
N VAL A 43 -2.22 10.59 -4.02
CA VAL A 43 -2.91 9.89 -5.12
C VAL A 43 -4.38 10.26 -5.15
N ALA A 44 -5.03 10.27 -3.99
CA ALA A 44 -6.44 10.66 -3.87
C ALA A 44 -6.66 12.11 -4.32
N GLU A 45 -5.75 13.02 -3.97
CA GLU A 45 -5.80 14.43 -4.40
C GLU A 45 -5.51 14.58 -5.89
N ALA A 46 -4.49 13.90 -6.42
CA ALA A 46 -4.13 13.96 -7.83
C ALA A 46 -5.26 13.51 -8.77
N LEU A 47 -6.05 12.51 -8.34
CA LEU A 47 -7.22 12.04 -9.10
C LEU A 47 -8.55 12.64 -8.64
N SER A 48 -8.50 13.62 -7.72
CA SER A 48 -9.69 14.28 -7.16
C SER A 48 -10.73 13.27 -6.65
N LEU A 49 -10.28 12.23 -5.96
CA LEU A 49 -11.15 11.18 -5.43
C LEU A 49 -12.10 11.77 -4.37
N LYS A 50 -13.39 11.55 -4.58
CA LYS A 50 -14.48 12.07 -3.75
C LYS A 50 -14.94 10.99 -2.77
N GLY A 51 -15.58 11.45 -1.70
CA GLY A 51 -16.20 10.58 -0.71
C GLY A 51 -16.29 11.22 0.68
N PRO A 52 -17.06 10.62 1.59
CA PRO A 52 -17.32 11.17 2.91
C PRO A 52 -16.07 11.12 3.81
N PHE A 53 -16.10 11.92 4.89
CA PHE A 53 -15.15 11.76 5.98
C PHE A 53 -15.70 10.81 7.02
N GLU A 54 -14.83 9.97 7.58
CA GLU A 54 -15.13 9.10 8.70
C GLU A 54 -14.04 9.22 9.77
N THR A 55 -14.45 9.03 11.03
CA THR A 55 -13.54 8.95 12.16
C THR A 55 -13.21 7.49 12.39
N VAL A 56 -11.93 7.15 12.32
CA VAL A 56 -11.43 5.78 12.45
C VAL A 56 -10.34 5.73 13.51
N ASN A 57 -10.28 4.62 14.23
CA ASN A 57 -9.12 4.29 15.06
C ASN A 57 -8.18 3.43 14.23
N ILE A 58 -6.97 3.93 14.00
CA ILE A 58 -5.94 3.19 13.28
C ILE A 58 -4.91 2.69 14.28
N GLU A 59 -4.78 1.38 14.35
CA GLU A 59 -3.75 0.68 15.09
C GLU A 59 -2.68 0.22 14.11
N SER A 60 -1.42 0.56 14.41
CA SER A 60 -0.27 0.16 13.60
C SER A 60 0.62 -0.73 14.45
N PHE A 61 1.10 -1.83 13.88
CA PHE A 61 2.01 -2.75 14.57
C PHE A 61 3.27 -2.01 15.04
N GLY A 62 3.63 -2.13 16.31
CA GLY A 62 4.78 -1.44 16.92
C GLY A 62 4.50 0.00 17.38
N ASN A 63 3.28 0.52 17.21
CA ASN A 63 2.88 1.81 17.80
C ASN A 63 1.96 1.57 19.01
N ILE A 64 2.37 2.06 20.18
CA ILE A 64 1.65 1.87 21.46
C ILE A 64 0.37 2.71 21.52
N SER A 65 0.20 3.68 20.62
CA SER A 65 -0.96 4.57 20.59
C SER A 65 -1.84 4.34 19.36
N SER A 66 -3.08 3.89 19.60
CA SER A 66 -4.15 3.96 18.60
C SER A 66 -4.43 5.43 18.26
N LYS A 67 -4.38 5.81 16.99
CA LYS A 67 -4.71 7.18 16.58
C LYS A 67 -6.14 7.26 16.08
N CYS A 68 -6.97 8.04 16.76
CA CYS A 68 -8.26 8.46 16.25
C CYS A 68 -8.04 9.54 15.18
N LEU A 69 -8.35 9.21 13.93
CA LEU A 69 -8.13 10.06 12.77
C LEU A 69 -9.43 10.27 12.02
N ARG A 70 -9.69 11.53 11.64
CA ARG A 70 -10.73 11.85 10.66
C ARG A 70 -10.13 11.77 9.26
N VAL A 71 -10.49 10.75 8.51
CA VAL A 71 -9.94 10.44 7.19
C VAL A 71 -11.03 10.46 6.12
N ARG A 72 -10.65 10.70 4.86
CA ARG A 72 -11.61 10.60 3.75
C ARG A 72 -11.69 9.14 3.31
N ARG A 73 -12.90 8.59 3.25
CA ARG A 73 -13.17 7.31 2.59
C ARG A 73 -13.47 7.59 1.12
N VAL A 74 -12.76 6.91 0.24
CA VAL A 74 -12.87 7.10 -1.22
C VAL A 74 -13.16 5.78 -1.90
N LYS A 75 -13.74 5.86 -3.11
CA LYS A 75 -13.91 4.74 -4.01
C LYS A 75 -13.16 4.99 -5.30
N PHE A 76 -12.55 3.94 -5.84
CA PHE A 76 -11.86 3.97 -7.12
C PHE A 76 -11.89 2.60 -7.78
N TRP A 77 -11.51 2.54 -9.05
CA TRP A 77 -11.37 1.28 -9.78
C TRP A 77 -9.91 0.99 -10.09
N LEU A 78 -9.50 -0.27 -9.93
CA LEU A 78 -8.21 -0.77 -10.34
C LEU A 78 -8.35 -1.67 -11.57
N THR A 79 -7.41 -1.56 -12.50
CA THR A 79 -7.16 -2.58 -13.52
C THR A 79 -5.69 -3.02 -13.48
N SER A 80 -5.44 -4.25 -13.89
CA SER A 80 -4.07 -4.70 -14.16
C SER A 80 -3.53 -3.95 -15.37
N VAL A 81 -2.27 -3.50 -15.28
CA VAL A 81 -1.56 -2.95 -16.45
C VAL A 81 -1.11 -4.02 -17.45
N ARG A 82 -1.08 -5.29 -17.05
CA ARG A 82 -0.63 -6.40 -17.90
C ARG A 82 -1.78 -7.16 -18.55
N ASP A 83 -2.96 -7.14 -17.92
CA ASP A 83 -4.13 -7.86 -18.40
C ASP A 83 -4.89 -7.03 -19.46
N LYS A 84 -5.21 -7.68 -20.58
CA LYS A 84 -5.99 -7.11 -21.68
C LYS A 84 -7.50 -7.23 -21.45
N SER A 85 -7.95 -7.97 -20.43
CA SER A 85 -9.37 -8.12 -20.10
C SER A 85 -10.04 -6.80 -19.68
N HIS A 86 -9.25 -5.79 -19.31
CA HIS A 86 -9.70 -4.50 -18.77
C HIS A 86 -10.70 -4.63 -17.61
N LYS A 87 -10.74 -5.78 -16.93
CA LYS A 87 -11.63 -6.00 -15.80
C LYS A 87 -11.30 -5.00 -14.69
N LYS A 88 -12.27 -4.14 -14.37
CA LYS A 88 -12.17 -3.16 -13.30
C LYS A 88 -12.63 -3.78 -11.98
N GLN A 89 -11.79 -3.68 -10.95
CA GLN A 89 -12.16 -4.00 -9.58
C GLN A 89 -12.38 -2.70 -8.81
N MET A 90 -13.57 -2.51 -8.24
CA MET A 90 -13.82 -1.38 -7.36
C MET A 90 -13.18 -1.65 -6.00
N VAL A 91 -12.51 -0.66 -5.44
CA VAL A 91 -11.94 -0.68 -4.10
C VAL A 91 -12.46 0.53 -3.33
N GLU A 92 -12.87 0.29 -2.10
CA GLU A 92 -13.13 1.34 -1.12
C GLU A 92 -11.92 1.43 -0.19
N ALA A 93 -11.39 2.63 0.05
CA ALA A 93 -10.17 2.79 0.83
C ALA A 93 -10.17 4.05 1.69
N LEU A 94 -9.36 4.04 2.74
CA LEU A 94 -9.12 5.20 3.59
C LEU A 94 -7.91 5.99 3.08
N CYS A 95 -8.09 7.30 3.00
CA CYS A 95 -7.08 8.23 2.52
C CYS A 95 -6.13 8.64 3.66
N LEU A 96 -4.88 8.17 3.59
CA LEU A 96 -3.83 8.44 4.59
C LEU A 96 -2.64 9.16 3.97
N LYS A 97 -1.96 10.00 4.76
CA LYS A 97 -0.73 10.68 4.30
C LYS A 97 0.37 9.68 3.92
N LYS A 98 0.49 8.60 4.68
CA LYS A 98 1.41 7.48 4.46
C LYS A 98 0.67 6.19 4.74
N ILE A 99 0.99 5.15 3.98
CA ILE A 99 0.42 3.81 4.14
C ILE A 99 1.19 3.03 5.19
N THR A 100 2.51 3.17 5.18
CA THR A 100 3.40 2.66 6.22
C THR A 100 4.02 3.86 6.91
N ASP A 101 4.07 3.86 8.24
CA ASP A 101 5.09 4.66 8.90
C ASP A 101 6.46 4.07 8.53
N ARG A 102 7.52 4.90 8.53
CA ARG A 102 8.86 4.33 8.51
C ARG A 102 8.92 3.35 9.67
N LEU A 103 9.25 2.09 9.41
CA LEU A 103 9.84 1.29 10.47
C LEU A 103 11.04 2.12 10.92
N ASN A 104 10.97 2.75 12.10
CA ASN A 104 12.15 3.35 12.74
C ASN A 104 13.16 2.26 13.17
N VAL A 105 13.07 1.09 12.58
CA VAL A 105 14.05 0.04 12.62
C VAL A 105 15.00 0.35 11.47
N HIS A 106 16.00 1.20 11.75
CA HIS A 106 17.21 1.20 10.95
C HIS A 106 17.88 -0.15 11.20
N LEU A 107 17.42 -1.18 10.49
CA LEU A 107 18.07 -2.48 10.45
C LEU A 107 19.37 -2.25 9.69
N ASP A 108 20.43 -1.91 10.41
CA ASP A 108 21.79 -2.00 9.91
C ASP A 108 22.12 -3.49 9.85
N ILE A 109 21.63 -4.16 8.80
CA ILE A 109 21.75 -5.61 8.60
C ILE A 109 23.23 -6.02 8.59
N LYS A 110 24.14 -5.09 8.26
CA LYS A 110 25.59 -5.28 8.35
C LYS A 110 26.10 -5.50 9.78
N ARG A 111 25.36 -5.08 10.81
CA ARG A 111 25.68 -5.38 12.23
C ARG A 111 25.36 -6.82 12.62
N TYR A 112 24.54 -7.51 11.84
CA TYR A 112 24.16 -8.90 12.08
C TYR A 112 24.99 -9.80 11.17
N SER A 113 26.13 -10.27 11.68
CA SER A 113 27.10 -11.09 10.93
C SER A 113 26.54 -12.42 10.41
N HIS A 114 25.37 -12.85 10.87
CA HIS A 114 24.66 -14.04 10.38
C HIS A 114 23.70 -13.72 9.21
N PHE A 115 23.43 -12.44 8.94
CA PHE A 115 22.61 -11.99 7.81
C PHE A 115 23.43 -11.45 6.63
N THR A 116 24.76 -11.30 6.77
CA THR A 116 25.66 -10.83 5.70
C THR A 116 25.74 -11.76 4.49
N SER A 117 25.39 -13.04 4.64
CA SER A 117 25.30 -14.01 3.54
C SER A 117 23.91 -14.10 2.90
N LEU A 118 22.89 -13.45 3.48
CA LEU A 118 21.53 -13.49 2.95
C LEU A 118 21.35 -12.47 1.83
N GLN A 119 20.83 -12.93 0.70
CA GLN A 119 20.30 -12.05 -0.33
C GLN A 119 18.88 -11.63 0.09
N LEU A 120 18.76 -10.40 0.58
CA LEU A 120 17.47 -9.82 0.95
C LEU A 120 16.62 -9.61 -0.30
N ALA A 121 15.30 -9.78 -0.16
CA ALA A 121 14.36 -9.60 -1.26
C ALA A 121 14.26 -8.13 -1.72
N GLU A 122 14.45 -7.18 -0.80
CA GLU A 122 14.22 -5.75 -1.04
C GLU A 122 15.24 -4.88 -0.31
N ASP A 123 15.51 -3.69 -0.86
CA ASP A 123 16.21 -2.64 -0.14
C ASP A 123 15.21 -1.95 0.81
N PHE A 124 15.30 -2.29 2.10
CA PHE A 124 14.38 -1.81 3.15
C PHE A 124 14.56 -0.33 3.50
N THR A 125 15.38 0.42 2.77
CA THR A 125 15.72 1.81 3.10
C THR A 125 14.55 2.80 2.99
N ASP A 126 13.53 2.54 2.15
CA ASP A 126 12.29 3.36 2.15
C ASP A 126 11.04 2.69 1.53
N LEU A 127 10.58 1.56 2.09
CA LEU A 127 9.33 0.91 1.64
C LEU A 127 8.09 1.82 1.74
N SER A 128 8.11 2.82 2.64
CA SER A 128 6.98 3.74 2.89
C SER A 128 6.65 4.63 1.68
N SER A 129 7.65 4.88 0.83
CA SER A 129 7.50 5.67 -0.39
C SER A 129 7.10 4.80 -1.60
N ILE A 130 7.29 3.49 -1.54
CA ILE A 130 7.15 2.58 -2.70
C ILE A 130 5.68 2.34 -3.06
N PHE A 131 4.81 2.12 -2.07
CA PHE A 131 3.43 1.71 -2.30
C PHE A 131 2.45 2.87 -2.17
N ASP A 132 1.57 2.98 -3.14
CA ASP A 132 0.56 4.04 -3.28
C ASP A 132 -0.82 3.61 -2.79
N VAL A 133 -1.06 2.30 -2.80
CA VAL A 133 -2.30 1.65 -2.37
C VAL A 133 -1.92 0.41 -1.55
N LEU A 134 -2.60 0.19 -0.43
CA LEU A 134 -2.59 -1.06 0.30
C LEU A 134 -3.97 -1.69 0.17
N ILE A 135 -4.02 -2.96 -0.20
CA ILE A 135 -5.24 -3.75 -0.33
C ILE A 135 -5.32 -4.67 0.88
N GLY A 136 -6.29 -4.38 1.75
CA GLY A 136 -6.62 -5.18 2.92
C GLY A 136 -7.63 -6.29 2.60
N LEU A 137 -8.21 -6.90 3.63
CA LEU A 137 -9.21 -7.98 3.51
C LEU A 137 -10.65 -7.49 3.23
N ASP A 138 -10.84 -6.25 2.82
CA ASP A 138 -12.14 -5.64 2.53
C ASP A 138 -12.62 -5.83 1.08
N TYR A 139 -12.12 -6.87 0.41
CA TYR A 139 -12.47 -7.25 -0.96
C TYR A 139 -13.58 -8.32 -1.05
#